data_AF-A0A4Y2TPG9-F1
#
_entry.id   AF-A0A4Y2TPG9-F1
#
_cell.length_a   1.000
_cell.length_b   1.000
_cell.length_c   1.000
_cell.angle_alpha   90.00
_cell.angle_beta   90.00
_cell.angle_gamma   90.00
#
_symmetry.space_group_name_H-M   'P 1'
#
loop_
_entity.id
_entity.type
_entity.pdbx_description
1 polymer ?
#
loop_
_entity_poly.entity_id
_entity_poly.type
_entity_poly.pdbx_seq_one_letter_code
_entity_poly.pdbx_strand_id
1 'polypeptide(L)'
;MKLDLSGTNAKSKVQYRNCDRNRRDSTPSTTVPHPKGVMVWTGISANGVAKPRFVQPGGKINSEYYIQKILKPFLKDDYCRLHPNGDAVFHQDSTPSHASRITQKFLTEQQVQFPRPQ
;
A
#
# COMPACT_ATOMS: atom_id res chain seq x y z
N MET A 1 11.88 12.08 14.13
CA MET A 1 11.84 12.89 15.37
C MET A 1 10.69 13.86 15.27
N LYS A 2 9.64 13.70 16.09
CA LYS A 2 8.49 14.62 16.20
C LYS A 2 8.90 15.70 17.20
N LEU A 3 8.88 16.97 16.83
CA LEU A 3 8.94 18.06 17.81
C LEU A 3 7.51 18.51 18.07
N ASP A 4 7.08 18.46 19.32
CA ASP A 4 5.82 19.06 19.76
C ASP A 4 6.10 20.51 20.15
N LEU A 5 5.38 21.45 19.53
CA LEU A 5 5.48 22.88 19.83
C LEU A 5 4.22 23.26 20.62
N SER A 6 4.37 23.35 21.94
CA SER A 6 3.33 23.81 22.85
C SER A 6 3.05 25.31 22.63
N GLY A 7 1.98 25.62 21.90
CA GLY A 7 1.61 27.01 21.63
C GLY A 7 0.34 27.16 20.79
N THR A 8 -0.80 27.06 21.49
CA THR A 8 -2.15 27.58 21.19
C THR A 8 -2.90 27.16 19.90
N ASN A 9 -4.16 26.81 20.15
CA ASN A 9 -5.28 26.39 19.29
C ASN A 9 -5.26 24.93 18.80
N ALA A 10 -6.38 24.24 19.05
CA ALA A 10 -6.67 22.82 18.90
C ALA A 10 -6.58 22.27 17.45
N LYS A 11 -5.47 22.53 16.75
CA LYS A 11 -5.17 22.03 15.42
C LYS A 11 -3.76 21.46 15.44
N SER A 12 -3.62 20.17 15.18
CA SER A 12 -2.33 19.51 15.03
C SER A 12 -1.60 20.10 13.81
N LYS A 13 -0.55 20.88 14.04
CA LYS A 13 0.35 21.35 12.98
C LYS A 13 1.32 20.22 12.67
N VAL A 14 1.20 19.61 11.49
CA VAL A 14 2.14 18.60 11.00
C VAL A 14 3.13 19.28 10.06
N GLN A 15 4.41 19.24 10.41
CA GLN A 15 5.48 19.72 9.55
C GLN A 15 6.17 18.54 8.86
N TYR A 16 6.11 18.49 7.53
CA TYR A 16 6.88 17.55 6.73
C TYR A 16 8.28 18.10 6.49
N ARG A 17 9.31 17.31 6.81
CA ARG A 17 10.72 17.68 6.59
C ARG A 17 11.21 17.03 5.29
N ASN A 18 11.43 17.84 4.27
CA ASN A 18 12.18 17.42 3.07
C ASN A 18 13.66 17.72 3.31
N CYS A 19 14.54 16.74 3.06
CA CYS A 19 15.99 16.87 3.29
C CYS A 19 16.65 17.96 2.44
N ASP A 20 16.05 18.32 1.29
CA ASP A 20 16.62 19.26 0.32
C ASP A 20 16.16 20.72 0.52
N ARG A 21 15.26 21.00 1.47
CA ARG A 21 14.69 22.35 1.68
C ARG A 21 15.35 23.09 2.85
N ASN A 22 15.77 24.32 2.56
CA ASN A 22 16.31 25.26 3.54
C ASN A 22 15.27 25.57 4.65
N ARG A 23 15.72 25.56 5.91
CA ARG A 23 14.93 25.59 7.15
C ARG A 23 13.98 26.80 7.28
N ARG A 24 14.20 27.87 6.52
CA ARG A 24 13.54 29.18 6.70
C ARG A 24 12.24 29.37 5.93
N ASP A 25 11.96 28.54 4.92
CA ASP A 25 10.84 28.78 3.98
C ASP A 25 9.71 27.76 4.06
N SER A 26 9.61 27.02 5.17
CA SER A 26 8.56 26.01 5.33
C SER A 26 7.30 26.64 5.92
N THR A 27 6.34 26.99 5.06
CA THR A 27 4.99 27.36 5.48
C THR A 27 4.30 26.17 6.16
N PRO A 28 3.65 26.36 7.32
CA PRO A 28 2.83 25.31 7.95
C PRO A 28 1.70 24.90 6.99
N SER A 29 1.68 23.64 6.58
CA SER A 29 0.54 23.09 5.84
C SER A 29 -0.60 22.81 6.82
N THR A 30 -1.74 23.45 6.61
CA THR A 30 -2.96 23.12 7.35
C THR A 30 -3.53 21.82 6.81
N THR A 31 -3.74 20.82 7.67
CA THR A 31 -4.39 19.56 7.29
C THR A 31 -5.84 19.84 6.88
N VAL A 32 -6.17 19.61 5.61
CA VAL A 32 -7.55 19.66 5.11
C VAL A 32 -8.27 18.39 5.61
N PRO A 33 -9.48 18.46 6.19
CA PRO A 33 -10.28 17.27 6.44
C PRO A 33 -10.65 16.60 5.10
N HIS A 34 -10.35 15.30 4.96
CA HIS A 34 -10.63 14.50 3.75
C HIS A 34 -10.02 15.06 2.45
N PRO A 35 -8.68 15.22 2.36
CA PRO A 35 -8.06 15.61 1.11
C PRO A 35 -8.34 14.52 0.05
N LYS A 36 -8.52 14.94 -1.21
CA LYS A 36 -8.65 13.98 -2.32
C LYS A 36 -7.37 13.16 -2.40
N GLY A 37 -7.49 11.86 -2.15
CA GLY A 37 -6.39 10.90 -2.21
C GLY A 37 -6.58 9.93 -3.37
N VAL A 38 -5.46 9.46 -3.92
CA VAL A 38 -5.43 8.33 -4.85
C VAL A 38 -4.82 7.15 -4.12
N MET A 39 -5.52 6.02 -4.13
CA MET A 39 -5.00 4.79 -3.58
C MET A 39 -4.39 3.96 -4.72
N VAL A 40 -3.15 3.53 -4.52
CA VAL A 40 -2.38 2.76 -5.50
C VAL A 40 -1.85 1.51 -4.83
N TRP A 41 -2.03 0.37 -5.48
CA TRP A 41 -1.38 -0.87 -5.11
C TRP A 41 -0.18 -1.11 -6.02
N THR A 42 0.95 -1.55 -5.45
CA THR A 42 2.11 -2.00 -6.21
C THR A 42 2.89 -3.04 -5.43
N GLY A 43 3.48 -4.00 -6.13
CA GLY A 43 4.45 -4.95 -5.58
C GLY A 43 5.87 -4.55 -5.96
N ILE A 44 6.83 -4.84 -5.08
CA ILE A 44 8.26 -4.59 -5.31
C ILE A 44 9.01 -5.87 -4.92
N SER A 45 9.97 -6.27 -5.75
CA SER A 45 10.91 -7.35 -5.46
C SER A 45 12.31 -6.99 -5.98
N ALA A 46 13.32 -7.81 -5.67
CA ALA A 46 14.68 -7.63 -6.20
C ALA A 46 14.72 -7.65 -7.74
N ASN A 47 13.74 -8.31 -8.39
CA ASN A 47 13.66 -8.44 -9.84
C ASN A 47 12.89 -7.28 -10.51
N GLY A 48 12.40 -6.32 -9.72
CA GLY A 48 11.76 -5.11 -10.20
C GLY A 48 10.42 -4.81 -9.56
N VAL A 49 9.63 -3.98 -10.24
CA VAL A 49 8.36 -3.45 -9.73
C VAL A 49 7.21 -4.04 -10.55
N ALA A 50 6.12 -4.41 -9.88
CA ALA A 50 4.88 -4.80 -10.52
C ALA A 50 4.15 -3.56 -11.06
N LYS A 51 3.34 -3.72 -12.10
CA LYS A 51 2.57 -2.60 -12.65
C LYS A 51 1.69 -1.96 -11.55
N PRO A 52 1.78 -0.64 -11.30
CA PRO A 52 0.93 0.03 -10.34
C PRO A 52 -0.56 -0.08 -10.73
N ARG A 53 -1.41 -0.41 -9.76
CA ARG A 53 -2.85 -0.59 -9.94
C ARG A 53 -3.60 0.47 -9.14
N PHE A 54 -4.32 1.32 -9.87
CA PHE A 54 -5.08 2.41 -9.28
C PHE A 54 -6.42 1.91 -8.75
N VAL A 55 -6.73 2.28 -7.52
CA VAL A 55 -8.00 1.98 -6.87
C VAL A 55 -8.90 3.20 -7.01
N GLN A 56 -10.17 2.97 -7.38
CA GLN A 56 -11.10 4.06 -7.61
C GLN A 56 -11.32 4.88 -6.32
N PRO A 57 -11.33 6.23 -6.40
CA PRO A 57 -11.57 7.09 -5.26
C PRO A 57 -12.88 6.77 -4.55
N GLY A 58 -12.89 6.79 -3.22
CA GLY A 58 -14.08 6.51 -2.41
C GLY A 58 -14.45 5.03 -2.28
N GLY A 59 -13.77 4.13 -2.99
CA GLY A 59 -13.96 2.69 -2.87
C GLY A 59 -13.24 2.10 -1.66
N LYS A 60 -13.93 1.30 -0.85
CA LYS A 60 -13.30 0.44 0.16
C LYS A 60 -12.76 -0.81 -0.53
N ILE A 61 -11.49 -1.14 -0.32
CA ILE A 61 -10.95 -2.43 -0.75
C ILE A 61 -11.53 -3.51 0.16
N ASN A 62 -12.47 -4.29 -0.36
CA ASN A 62 -12.87 -5.55 0.23
C ASN A 62 -12.06 -6.70 -0.39
N SER A 63 -12.28 -7.92 0.11
CA SER A 63 -11.54 -9.10 -0.32
C SER A 63 -11.81 -9.46 -1.79
N GLU A 64 -13.06 -9.37 -2.25
CA GLU A 64 -13.43 -9.69 -3.62
C GLU A 64 -12.80 -8.72 -4.61
N TYR A 65 -12.83 -7.42 -4.31
CA TYR A 65 -12.16 -6.39 -5.10
C TYR A 65 -10.66 -6.65 -5.16
N TYR A 66 -10.04 -6.95 -4.02
CA TYR A 66 -8.62 -7.25 -3.95
C TYR A 66 -8.26 -8.44 -4.85
N ILE A 67 -8.99 -9.55 -4.75
CA ILE A 67 -8.75 -10.72 -5.59
C ILE A 67 -8.93 -10.38 -7.07
N GLN A 68 -10.06 -9.77 -7.44
CA GLN A 68 -10.41 -9.58 -8.85
C GLN A 68 -9.60 -8.50 -9.55
N LYS A 69 -9.39 -7.36 -8.90
CA LYS A 69 -8.80 -6.16 -9.52
C LYS A 69 -7.30 -6.05 -9.26
N ILE A 70 -6.80 -6.69 -8.20
CA ILE A 70 -5.39 -6.61 -7.80
C ILE A 70 -4.69 -7.95 -8.03
N LEU A 71 -5.05 -9.01 -7.30
CA LEU A 71 -4.28 -10.26 -7.30
C LEU A 71 -4.35 -11.00 -8.62
N LYS A 72 -5.55 -11.22 -9.19
CA LYS A 72 -5.68 -11.92 -10.48
C LYS A 72 -4.81 -11.33 -11.58
N PRO A 73 -4.87 -10.02 -11.88
CA PRO A 73 -4.03 -9.47 -12.92
C PRO A 73 -2.56 -9.35 -12.50
N PHE A 74 -2.24 -9.19 -11.21
CA PHE A 74 -0.84 -9.26 -10.75
C PHE A 74 -0.21 -10.63 -11.02
N LEU A 75 -0.90 -11.72 -10.66
CA LEU A 75 -0.40 -13.08 -10.87
C LEU A 75 -0.26 -13.40 -12.36
N LYS A 76 -1.18 -12.88 -13.20
CA LYS A 76 -1.15 -13.08 -14.65
C LYS A 76 -0.04 -12.28 -15.34
N ASP A 77 0.09 -11.00 -15.04
CA ASP A 77 0.90 -10.06 -15.84
C ASP A 77 2.31 -9.88 -15.28
N ASP A 78 2.45 -9.86 -13.95
CA ASP A 78 3.66 -9.41 -13.28
C ASP A 78 4.40 -10.55 -12.58
N TYR A 79 3.68 -11.48 -11.94
CA TYR A 79 4.31 -12.50 -11.10
C TYR A 79 5.23 -13.43 -11.90
N CYS A 80 4.74 -14.01 -13.01
CA CYS A 80 5.57 -14.86 -13.88
C CYS A 80 6.73 -14.10 -14.53
N ARG A 81 6.54 -12.82 -14.85
CA ARG A 81 7.59 -11.95 -15.42
C ARG A 81 8.69 -11.65 -14.41
N LEU A 82 8.32 -11.40 -13.15
CA LEU A 82 9.24 -11.05 -12.09
C LEU A 82 9.90 -12.29 -11.47
N HIS A 83 9.23 -13.44 -11.47
CA HIS A 83 9.66 -14.65 -10.79
C HIS A 83 9.41 -15.91 -11.65
N PRO A 84 10.15 -16.07 -12.76
CA PRO A 84 9.95 -17.18 -13.70
C PRO A 84 10.21 -18.55 -13.09
N ASN A 85 11.04 -18.62 -12.05
CA ASN A 85 11.40 -19.86 -11.35
C ASN A 85 10.44 -20.22 -10.22
N GLY A 86 9.47 -19.34 -9.89
CA GLY A 86 8.52 -19.57 -8.80
C GLY A 86 9.13 -19.59 -7.39
N ASP A 87 10.34 -19.07 -7.23
CA ASP A 87 11.12 -19.03 -5.99
C ASP A 87 10.79 -17.82 -5.09
N ALA A 88 9.64 -17.19 -5.32
CA ALA A 88 9.20 -16.00 -4.60
C ALA A 88 8.24 -16.32 -3.47
N VAL A 89 8.37 -15.57 -2.38
CA VAL A 89 7.41 -15.54 -1.28
C VAL A 89 6.65 -14.22 -1.32
N PHE A 90 5.34 -14.29 -1.52
CA PHE A 90 4.45 -13.15 -1.55
C PHE A 90 4.18 -12.65 -0.12
N HIS A 91 4.55 -11.40 0.15
CA HIS A 91 4.35 -10.74 1.45
C HIS A 91 3.34 -9.60 1.32
N GLN A 92 2.42 -9.50 2.27
CA GLN A 92 1.41 -8.44 2.36
C GLN A 92 1.10 -8.12 3.83
N ASP A 93 0.51 -6.96 4.09
CA ASP A 93 0.04 -6.59 5.43
C ASP A 93 -1.20 -7.40 5.89
N SER A 94 -1.47 -7.38 7.19
CA SER A 94 -2.58 -8.13 7.80
C SER A 94 -3.93 -7.40 7.73
N THR A 95 -4.15 -6.55 6.74
CA THR A 95 -5.45 -5.86 6.61
C THR A 95 -6.58 -6.89 6.41
N PRO A 96 -7.81 -6.64 6.90
CA PRO A 96 -8.87 -7.64 6.88
C PRO A 96 -9.18 -8.22 5.49
N SER A 97 -9.06 -7.43 4.42
CA SER A 97 -9.24 -7.89 3.04
C SER A 97 -8.14 -8.86 2.60
N HIS A 98 -6.88 -8.57 2.97
CA HIS A 98 -5.70 -9.36 2.61
C HIS A 98 -5.61 -10.66 3.41
N ALA A 99 -5.91 -10.59 4.71
CA ALA A 99 -5.91 -11.74 5.62
C ALA A 99 -7.23 -12.55 5.58
N SER A 100 -8.22 -12.16 4.78
CA SER A 100 -9.50 -12.88 4.72
C SER A 100 -9.32 -14.32 4.22
N ARG A 101 -10.22 -15.22 4.66
CA ARG A 101 -10.22 -16.63 4.25
C ARG A 101 -10.29 -16.80 2.73
N ILE A 102 -11.05 -15.95 2.03
CA ILE A 102 -11.19 -16.05 0.58
C ILE A 102 -9.90 -15.64 -0.15
N THR A 103 -9.18 -14.64 0.37
CA THR A 103 -7.91 -14.20 -0.20
C THR A 103 -6.83 -15.25 0.02
N GLN A 104 -6.73 -15.80 1.23
CA GLN A 104 -5.78 -16.87 1.53
C GLN A 104 -6.06 -18.14 0.71
N LYS A 105 -7.34 -18.52 0.58
CA LYS A 105 -7.77 -19.64 -0.27
C LYS A 105 -7.37 -19.41 -1.73
N PHE A 106 -7.65 -18.23 -2.27
CA PHE A 106 -7.26 -17.87 -3.63
C PHE A 106 -5.74 -17.99 -3.84
N LEU A 107 -4.91 -17.41 -2.95
CA LEU A 107 -3.45 -17.52 -3.07
C LEU A 107 -2.96 -18.97 -3.02
N THR A 108 -3.56 -19.79 -2.15
CA THR A 108 -3.25 -21.23 -2.03
C THR A 108 -3.62 -21.99 -3.31
N GLU A 109 -4.81 -21.73 -3.88
CA GLU A 109 -5.26 -22.34 -5.14
C GLU A 109 -4.40 -21.93 -6.33
N GLN A 110 -3.82 -20.73 -6.30
CA GLN A 110 -2.86 -20.25 -7.29
C GLN A 110 -1.42 -20.74 -7.01
N GLN A 111 -1.21 -21.60 -6.01
CA GLN A 111 0.09 -22.15 -5.61
C GLN A 111 1.14 -21.07 -5.27
N VAL A 112 0.68 -19.90 -4.84
CA VAL A 112 1.57 -18.81 -4.41
C VAL A 112 2.05 -19.10 -3.00
N GLN A 113 3.36 -19.04 -2.77
CA GLN A 113 3.93 -19.13 -1.43
C GLN A 113 3.72 -17.80 -0.70
N PHE A 114 3.17 -17.83 0.51
CA PHE A 114 3.00 -16.64 1.35
C PHE A 114 3.12 -17.00 2.84
N PRO A 115 3.58 -16.09 3.72
CA PRO A 115 3.59 -16.31 5.16
C PRO A 115 2.15 -16.48 5.66
N ARG A 116 1.85 -17.63 6.26
CA ARG A 116 0.54 -17.84 6.88
C ARG A 116 0.45 -17.02 8.17
N PRO A 117 -0.69 -16.37 8.46
CA PRO A 117 -0.91 -15.76 9.76
C PRO A 117 -0.85 -16.84 10.85
N GLN A 118 -0.15 -16.54 11.96
CA GLN A 118 -0.12 -17.39 13.16
C GLN A 118 -1.46 -17.34 13.90
#